data_AF-A0A0A0DAA6-F1
#
_entry.id   AF-A0A0A0DAA6-F1
#
_cell.length_a   1.000
_cell.length_b   1.000
_cell.length_c   1.000
_cell.angle_alpha   90.00
_cell.angle_beta   90.00
_cell.angle_gamma   90.00
#
_symmetry.space_group_name_H-M   'P 1'
#
loop_
_entity.id
_entity.type
_entity.pdbx_description
1 polymer ?
#
loop_
_entity_poly.entity_id
_entity_poly.type
_entity_poly.pdbx_seq_one_letter_code
_entity_poly.pdbx_strand_id
1 'polypeptide(L)'
;MVPAVAQPGTIPAEATPAAAVTSTEPELIGPVAPATLVYDEALTRRVKALQLSWGLRDDGVVGRRTFRALNFTPADRAEALRQTLARYQAPPARGKSITVNVPTAEIIAFENGAEVLRTRAVVGSPLTQTPMIQSNMIAVKYNPDWTVPPGLTKKYKAFMAAGQYTEMRKHGVVVKTPEGQTFDPAQVTPDMVGTMGWKFWQPPGDDNALGLLKFELDNDQAIYLHDTNNRRLFATDNRAVSNGCIRVENYLGLAAWVLGTDIAGVEAGIATGKTHFARVPGRIPVRMTYYMAYPDATGGIRYGEDFYNLAEGG
;
A
#
# COMPACT_ATOMS: atom_id res chain seq x y z
N MET A 1 -5.25 25.71 -9.33
CA MET A 1 -3.80 25.85 -9.61
C MET A 1 -3.11 24.52 -9.32
N VAL A 2 -2.40 23.96 -10.28
CA VAL A 2 -1.50 22.81 -10.02
C VAL A 2 -0.24 23.39 -9.37
N PRO A 3 0.16 22.99 -8.15
CA PRO A 3 1.39 23.50 -7.56
C PRO A 3 2.58 23.12 -8.45
N ALA A 4 3.45 24.09 -8.74
CA ALA A 4 4.69 23.85 -9.47
C ALA A 4 5.56 22.84 -8.70
N VAL A 5 6.12 21.86 -9.41
CA VAL A 5 7.00 20.84 -8.80
C VAL A 5 8.36 21.48 -8.55
N ALA A 6 8.79 21.54 -7.28
CA ALA A 6 10.13 22.01 -6.93
C ALA A 6 11.12 20.83 -6.86
N GLN A 7 12.30 20.99 -7.45
CA GLN A 7 13.35 19.96 -7.49
C GLN A 7 14.68 20.45 -6.90
N PRO A 8 15.53 19.54 -6.39
CA PRO A 8 16.87 19.90 -5.92
C PRO A 8 17.67 20.67 -6.97
N GLY A 9 18.38 21.72 -6.56
CA GLY A 9 19.22 22.54 -7.44
C GLY A 9 18.45 23.50 -8.36
N THR A 10 17.13 23.60 -8.22
CA THR A 10 16.31 24.56 -8.99
C THR A 10 15.98 25.80 -8.17
N ILE A 11 15.77 26.92 -8.86
CA ILE A 11 15.11 28.10 -8.27
C ILE A 11 13.60 27.80 -8.29
N PRO A 12 12.90 27.82 -7.14
CA PRO A 12 11.45 27.65 -7.10
C PRO A 12 10.78 28.70 -7.98
N ALA A 13 9.80 28.29 -8.79
CA ALA A 13 8.93 29.25 -9.46
C ALA A 13 8.25 30.14 -8.40
N GLU A 14 8.16 31.46 -8.66
CA GLU A 14 7.55 32.42 -7.74
C GLU A 14 6.17 31.93 -7.28
N ALA A 15 6.06 31.55 -6.01
CA ALA A 15 4.78 31.30 -5.38
C ALA A 15 4.14 32.66 -5.10
N THR A 16 3.03 32.95 -5.77
CA THR A 16 2.21 34.13 -5.46
C THR A 16 1.69 33.98 -4.03
N PRO A 17 1.92 34.94 -3.13
CA PRO A 17 1.45 34.82 -1.75
C PRO A 17 -0.08 34.85 -1.74
N ALA A 18 -0.70 33.83 -1.14
CA ALA A 18 -2.11 33.84 -0.82
C ALA A 18 -2.35 34.90 0.26
N ALA A 19 -3.04 35.98 -0.11
CA ALA A 19 -3.46 37.02 0.81
C ALA A 19 -4.58 36.52 1.72
N ALA A 20 -4.31 36.44 3.03
CA ALA A 20 -5.14 36.95 4.13
C ALA A 20 -4.67 36.33 5.46
N VAL A 21 -3.86 37.07 6.22
CA VAL A 21 -3.72 36.87 7.67
C VAL A 21 -3.89 38.23 8.33
N THR A 22 -5.02 38.43 8.98
CA THR A 22 -5.29 39.59 9.84
C THR A 22 -4.47 39.46 11.13
N SER A 23 -3.45 40.30 11.20
CA SER A 23 -2.73 40.87 12.35
C SER A 23 -3.06 40.38 13.78
N THR A 24 -2.06 39.83 14.45
CA THR A 24 -1.51 40.33 15.74
C THR A 24 -0.08 39.81 15.89
N GLU A 25 0.91 40.71 15.91
CA GLU A 25 2.36 40.46 15.84
C GLU A 25 2.96 39.82 17.12
N PRO A 26 4.13 39.17 17.02
CA PRO A 26 5.40 39.90 17.18
C PRO A 26 6.45 39.64 16.07
N GLU A 27 7.21 40.70 15.80
CA GLU A 27 8.49 40.78 15.05
C GLU A 27 8.43 40.50 13.53
N LEU A 28 8.09 41.55 12.78
CA LEU A 28 8.30 41.70 11.34
C LEU A 28 9.75 41.34 10.96
N ILE A 29 9.93 40.15 10.40
CA ILE A 29 11.02 39.87 9.47
C ILE A 29 10.83 40.87 8.33
N GLY A 30 11.70 41.89 8.26
CA GLY A 30 11.70 42.87 7.17
C GLY A 30 11.73 42.19 5.79
N PRO A 31 11.44 42.92 4.70
CA PRO A 31 11.39 42.32 3.37
C PRO A 31 12.71 41.62 3.10
N VAL A 32 12.66 40.28 3.11
CA VAL A 32 13.78 39.45 2.69
C VAL A 32 13.98 39.84 1.24
N ALA A 33 15.05 40.58 0.94
CA ALA A 33 15.52 40.78 -0.43
C ALA A 33 15.48 39.41 -1.13
N PRO A 34 15.20 39.32 -2.45
CA PRO A 34 15.19 38.03 -3.13
C PRO A 34 16.63 37.50 -3.16
N ALA A 35 17.10 36.96 -2.03
CA ALA A 35 18.00 35.84 -2.04
C ALA A 35 17.32 34.87 -2.98
N THR A 36 17.98 34.58 -4.09
CA THR A 36 17.62 33.45 -4.92
C THR A 36 17.44 32.28 -3.97
N LEU A 37 16.18 31.94 -3.67
CA LEU A 37 15.85 30.89 -2.72
C LEU A 37 16.24 29.60 -3.43
N VAL A 38 17.52 29.23 -3.37
CA VAL A 38 18.00 28.03 -4.02
C VAL A 38 17.47 26.86 -3.21
N TYR A 39 16.86 25.91 -3.90
CA TYR A 39 16.57 24.62 -3.31
C TYR A 39 17.89 23.85 -3.12
N ASP A 40 18.59 24.18 -2.03
CA ASP A 40 19.90 23.67 -1.69
C ASP A 40 19.85 22.26 -1.06
N GLU A 41 21.02 21.69 -0.77
CA GLU A 41 21.13 20.37 -0.16
C GLU A 41 20.57 20.32 1.27
N ALA A 42 20.65 21.43 2.02
CA ALA A 42 20.16 21.49 3.39
C ALA A 42 18.62 21.40 3.41
N LEU A 43 17.95 22.16 2.56
CA LEU A 43 16.51 22.06 2.34
C LEU A 43 16.15 20.69 1.78
N THR A 44 16.93 20.14 0.85
CA THR A 44 16.71 18.79 0.29
C THR A 44 16.69 17.73 1.39
N ARG A 45 17.65 17.76 2.32
CA ARG A 45 17.66 16.84 3.47
C ARG A 45 16.42 16.98 4.36
N ARG A 46 15.97 18.21 4.61
CA ARG A 46 14.77 18.46 5.43
C ARG A 46 13.49 18.01 4.74
N VAL A 47 13.38 18.20 3.43
CA VAL A 47 12.23 17.72 2.65
C VAL A 47 12.21 16.19 2.61
N LYS A 48 13.36 15.53 2.44
CA LYS A 48 13.45 14.07 2.53
C LYS A 48 13.02 13.55 3.91
N ALA A 49 13.44 14.23 4.99
CA ALA A 49 13.01 13.87 6.34
C ALA A 49 11.49 14.02 6.52
N LEU A 50 10.88 15.09 5.99
CA LEU A 50 9.42 15.25 5.98
C LEU A 50 8.74 14.17 5.14
N GLN A 51 9.24 13.89 3.94
CA GLN A 51 8.70 12.83 3.08
C GLN A 51 8.71 11.49 3.81
N LEU A 52 9.82 11.15 4.47
CA LEU A 52 9.93 9.92 5.25
C LEU A 52 8.94 9.88 6.44
N SER A 53 8.76 11.00 7.15
CA SER A 53 7.78 11.11 8.25
C SER A 53 6.33 11.07 7.78
N TRP A 54 6.08 11.17 6.47
CA TRP A 54 4.77 11.05 5.84
C TRP A 54 4.59 9.74 5.06
N GLY A 55 5.56 8.81 5.17
CA GLY A 55 5.57 7.58 4.39
C GLY A 55 5.65 7.80 2.87
N LEU A 56 6.07 8.98 2.42
CA LEU A 56 6.29 9.33 1.02
C LEU A 56 7.66 8.83 0.55
N ARG A 57 7.90 8.87 -0.77
CA ARG A 57 9.25 8.66 -1.29
C ARG A 57 10.12 9.87 -0.91
N ASP A 58 11.29 9.59 -0.36
CA ASP A 58 12.29 10.56 0.11
C ASP A 58 13.23 11.01 -1.02
N ASP A 59 12.66 11.40 -2.16
CA ASP A 59 13.41 11.86 -3.33
C ASP A 59 13.80 13.35 -3.26
N GLY A 60 13.30 14.10 -2.27
CA GLY A 60 13.48 15.54 -2.15
C GLY A 60 12.64 16.35 -3.14
N VAL A 61 11.74 15.72 -3.90
CA VAL A 61 10.88 16.43 -4.86
C VAL A 61 9.59 16.89 -4.17
N VAL A 62 9.30 18.19 -4.26
CA VAL A 62 8.06 18.76 -3.72
C VAL A 62 6.95 18.58 -4.75
N GLY A 63 6.39 17.37 -4.80
CA GLY A 63 5.16 17.07 -5.55
C GLY A 63 3.91 17.47 -4.75
N ARG A 64 2.72 17.21 -5.33
CA ARG A 64 1.41 17.52 -4.71
C ARG A 64 1.28 16.99 -3.27
N ARG A 65 1.81 15.81 -2.99
CA ARG A 65 1.70 15.17 -1.66
C ARG A 65 2.70 15.72 -0.66
N THR A 66 3.95 15.92 -1.06
CA THR A 66 4.94 16.65 -0.25
C THR A 66 4.43 18.05 0.07
N PHE A 67 3.80 18.73 -0.89
CA PHE A 67 3.19 20.04 -0.68
C PHE A 67 2.04 19.99 0.33
N ARG A 68 1.18 18.98 0.28
CA ARG A 68 0.15 18.78 1.32
C ARG A 68 0.76 18.53 2.69
N ALA A 69 1.78 17.68 2.78
CA ALA A 69 2.50 17.40 4.02
C ALA A 69 3.12 18.66 4.64
N LEU A 70 3.67 19.56 3.79
CA LEU A 70 4.19 20.86 4.21
C LEU A 70 3.12 21.78 4.79
N ASN A 71 1.89 21.73 4.26
CA ASN A 71 0.77 22.56 4.71
C ASN A 71 -0.06 21.91 5.83
N PHE A 72 0.34 20.74 6.34
CA PHE A 72 -0.36 20.07 7.44
C PHE A 72 0.01 20.72 8.77
N THR A 73 -0.92 21.51 9.28
CA THR A 73 -0.71 22.44 10.40
C THR A 73 -0.52 21.70 11.73
N PRO A 74 0.01 22.38 12.76
CA PRO A 74 0.03 21.82 14.12
C PRO A 74 -1.36 21.41 14.63
N ALA A 75 -2.43 22.13 14.24
CA ALA A 75 -3.79 21.78 14.59
C ALA A 75 -4.22 20.45 13.93
N ASP A 76 -3.93 20.28 12.64
CA ASP A 76 -4.23 19.02 11.93
C ASP A 76 -3.46 17.84 12.54
N ARG A 77 -2.21 18.06 12.95
CA ARG A 77 -1.38 17.05 13.65
C ARG A 77 -1.98 16.66 15.00
N ALA A 78 -2.39 17.64 15.79
CA ALA A 78 -3.01 17.41 17.09
C ALA A 78 -4.32 16.62 16.94
N GLU A 79 -5.12 16.95 15.93
CA GLU A 79 -6.37 16.27 15.64
C GLU A 79 -6.14 14.82 15.16
N ALA A 80 -5.20 14.59 14.24
CA ALA A 80 -4.82 13.24 13.80
C ALA A 80 -4.32 12.36 14.96
N LEU A 81 -3.56 12.95 15.89
CA LEU A 81 -3.12 12.28 17.12
C LEU A 81 -4.29 11.96 18.04
N ARG A 82 -5.21 12.91 18.26
CA ARG A 82 -6.41 12.72 19.08
C ARG A 82 -7.29 11.58 18.54
N GLN A 83 -7.54 11.56 17.24
CA GLN A 83 -8.32 10.50 16.59
C GLN A 83 -7.64 9.14 16.71
N THR A 84 -6.32 9.10 16.53
CA THR A 84 -5.57 7.84 16.69
C THR A 84 -5.64 7.36 18.12
N LEU A 85 -5.38 8.23 19.11
CA LEU A 85 -5.38 7.87 20.53
C LEU A 85 -6.75 7.30 20.97
N ALA A 86 -7.85 7.83 20.44
CA ALA A 86 -9.19 7.35 20.75
C ALA A 86 -9.47 5.91 20.26
N ARG A 87 -8.74 5.44 19.24
CA ARG A 87 -8.95 4.13 18.58
C ARG A 87 -7.73 3.21 18.68
N TYR A 88 -6.64 3.67 19.31
CA TYR A 88 -5.37 2.98 19.33
C TYR A 88 -5.46 1.67 20.10
N GLN A 89 -4.99 0.60 19.48
CA GLN A 89 -4.83 -0.69 20.13
C GLN A 89 -3.34 -1.05 20.14
N ALA A 90 -2.77 -1.12 21.34
CA ALA A 90 -1.39 -1.54 21.49
C ALA A 90 -1.18 -2.97 20.95
N PRO A 91 0.01 -3.26 20.39
CA PRO A 91 0.39 -4.64 20.10
C PRO A 91 0.37 -5.48 21.40
N PRO A 92 0.08 -6.79 21.31
CA PRO A 92 0.06 -7.65 22.49
C PRO A 92 1.46 -7.76 23.11
N ALA A 93 1.52 -7.76 24.44
CA ALA A 93 2.78 -7.88 25.19
C ALA A 93 3.49 -9.23 25.00
N ARG A 94 2.78 -10.25 24.51
CA ARG A 94 3.31 -11.58 24.21
C ARG A 94 2.77 -12.09 22.88
N GLY A 95 3.61 -12.81 22.14
CA GLY A 95 3.28 -13.39 20.85
C GLY A 95 3.43 -12.42 19.68
N LYS A 96 3.06 -12.89 18.50
CA LYS A 96 3.17 -12.17 17.23
C LYS A 96 1.89 -11.40 16.91
N SER A 97 2.00 -10.25 16.25
CA SER A 97 0.85 -9.54 15.66
C SER A 97 1.27 -8.68 14.48
N ILE A 98 0.33 -8.34 13.62
CA ILE A 98 0.56 -7.46 12.45
C ILE A 98 -0.46 -6.33 12.49
N THR A 99 0.01 -5.10 12.26
CA THR A 99 -0.80 -3.93 11.98
C THR A 99 -0.58 -3.51 10.53
N VAL A 100 -1.65 -3.44 9.76
CA VAL A 100 -1.68 -2.81 8.44
C VAL A 100 -2.27 -1.42 8.63
N ASN A 101 -1.45 -0.38 8.61
CA ASN A 101 -1.93 0.99 8.72
C ASN A 101 -2.20 1.57 7.33
N VAL A 102 -3.46 1.77 6.99
CA VAL A 102 -3.89 2.18 5.64
C VAL A 102 -3.43 3.59 5.27
N PRO A 103 -3.57 4.63 6.13
CA PRO A 103 -3.16 6.00 5.79
C PRO A 103 -1.66 6.16 5.49
N THR A 104 -0.79 5.42 6.19
CA THR A 104 0.65 5.40 5.89
C THR A 104 1.03 4.38 4.81
N ALA A 105 0.09 3.49 4.44
CA ALA A 105 0.30 2.35 3.56
C ALA A 105 1.54 1.55 3.98
N GLU A 106 1.56 1.12 5.25
CA GLU A 106 2.63 0.35 5.87
C GLU A 106 2.08 -0.89 6.57
N ILE A 107 2.91 -1.93 6.64
CA ILE A 107 2.69 -3.14 7.43
C ILE A 107 3.76 -3.17 8.52
N ILE A 108 3.33 -3.41 9.76
CA ILE A 108 4.18 -3.37 10.94
C ILE A 108 3.95 -4.67 11.70
N ALA A 109 5.00 -5.48 11.80
CA ALA A 109 5.00 -6.73 12.54
C ALA A 109 5.58 -6.49 13.93
N PHE A 110 4.89 -7.01 14.93
CA PHE A 110 5.28 -6.95 16.33
C PHE A 110 5.46 -8.34 16.90
N GLU A 111 6.48 -8.50 17.74
CA GLU A 111 6.69 -9.70 18.55
C GLU A 111 6.97 -9.29 19.99
N ASN A 112 6.15 -9.81 20.92
CA ASN A 112 6.24 -9.50 22.34
C ASN A 112 6.24 -7.99 22.64
N GLY A 113 5.37 -7.24 21.93
CA GLY A 113 5.25 -5.79 22.05
C GLY A 113 6.30 -4.96 21.31
N ALA A 114 7.36 -5.57 20.78
CA ALA A 114 8.41 -4.87 20.05
C ALA A 114 8.16 -4.92 18.53
N GLU A 115 8.39 -3.80 17.84
CA GLU A 115 8.40 -3.76 16.37
C GLU A 115 9.63 -4.53 15.86
N VAL A 116 9.41 -5.55 15.03
CA VAL A 116 10.47 -6.42 14.48
C VAL A 116 10.64 -6.29 12.97
N LEU A 117 9.59 -5.81 12.28
CA LEU A 117 9.63 -5.55 10.85
C LEU A 117 8.63 -4.45 10.51
N ARG A 118 9.04 -3.50 9.66
CA ARG A 118 8.17 -2.53 9.02
C ARG A 118 8.46 -2.52 7.52
N THR A 119 7.42 -2.51 6.72
CA THR A 119 7.53 -2.54 5.25
C THR A 119 6.44 -1.69 4.61
N ARG A 120 6.73 -1.12 3.43
CA ARG A 120 5.69 -0.45 2.65
C ARG A 120 4.67 -1.46 2.15
N ALA A 121 3.47 -0.95 1.91
CA ALA A 121 2.36 -1.69 1.35
C ALA A 121 1.66 -0.90 0.24
N VAL A 122 0.87 -1.61 -0.57
CA VAL A 122 -0.14 -1.01 -1.45
C VAL A 122 -1.51 -1.46 -0.97
N VAL A 123 -2.37 -0.51 -0.66
CA VAL A 123 -3.71 -0.70 -0.09
C VAL A 123 -4.79 -0.38 -1.13
N GLY A 124 -6.05 -0.64 -0.77
CA GLY A 124 -7.22 -0.38 -1.61
C GLY A 124 -7.28 1.06 -2.09
N SER A 125 -7.84 1.26 -3.28
CA SER A 125 -8.20 2.60 -3.75
C SER A 125 -9.41 3.16 -2.97
N PRO A 126 -9.70 4.47 -3.04
CA PRO A 126 -10.89 5.04 -2.41
C PRO A 126 -12.22 4.42 -2.87
N LEU A 127 -12.26 3.86 -4.08
CA LEU A 127 -13.42 3.14 -4.63
C LEU A 127 -13.51 1.68 -4.20
N THR A 128 -12.39 1.11 -3.75
CA THR A 128 -12.25 -0.31 -3.40
C THR A 128 -11.38 -0.40 -2.15
N GLN A 129 -11.91 0.17 -1.07
CA GLN A 129 -11.18 0.41 0.16
C GLN A 129 -10.73 -0.90 0.80
N THR A 130 -9.54 -0.90 1.41
CA THR A 130 -9.16 -1.96 2.34
C THR A 130 -10.05 -1.82 3.59
N PRO A 131 -10.78 -2.88 4.01
CA PRO A 131 -11.71 -2.77 5.13
C PRO A 131 -10.98 -2.75 6.48
N MET A 132 -11.55 -2.06 7.47
CA MET A 132 -11.00 -1.97 8.83
C MET A 132 -11.41 -3.18 9.66
N ILE A 133 -10.76 -4.32 9.40
CA ILE A 133 -11.04 -5.58 10.06
C ILE A 133 -9.91 -6.05 10.98
N GLN A 134 -10.27 -6.93 11.91
CA GLN A 134 -9.35 -7.76 12.65
C GLN A 134 -9.55 -9.22 12.23
N SER A 135 -8.47 -9.86 11.81
CA SER A 135 -8.46 -11.26 11.37
C SER A 135 -7.22 -11.97 11.94
N ASN A 136 -7.00 -13.24 11.58
CA ASN A 136 -5.83 -14.00 11.94
C ASN A 136 -5.16 -14.54 10.68
N MET A 137 -3.84 -14.49 10.62
CA MET A 137 -3.09 -15.15 9.55
C MET A 137 -3.03 -16.65 9.81
N ILE A 138 -3.44 -17.44 8.82
CA ILE A 138 -3.61 -18.90 8.96
C ILE A 138 -2.65 -19.72 8.10
N ALA A 139 -2.23 -19.18 6.95
CA ALA A 139 -1.30 -19.84 6.05
C ALA A 139 -0.53 -18.85 5.18
N VAL A 140 0.62 -19.27 4.68
CA VAL A 140 1.29 -18.66 3.54
C VAL A 140 1.17 -19.63 2.37
N LYS A 141 0.49 -19.20 1.30
CA LYS A 141 0.37 -19.93 0.05
C LYS A 141 1.51 -19.53 -0.87
N TYR A 142 2.36 -20.50 -1.20
CA TYR A 142 3.46 -20.37 -2.15
C TYR A 142 2.94 -20.53 -3.57
N ASN A 143 3.54 -19.78 -4.51
CA ASN A 143 3.24 -19.83 -5.93
C ASN A 143 1.72 -19.83 -6.18
N PRO A 144 0.98 -18.81 -5.69
CA PRO A 144 -0.46 -18.80 -5.76
C PRO A 144 -0.92 -18.71 -7.22
N ASP A 145 -1.94 -19.48 -7.58
CA ASP A 145 -2.79 -19.13 -8.70
C ASP A 145 -3.71 -17.96 -8.34
N TRP A 146 -4.19 -17.24 -9.34
CA TRP A 146 -5.11 -16.12 -9.12
C TRP A 146 -6.39 -16.29 -9.92
N THR A 147 -7.51 -16.38 -9.23
CA THR A 147 -8.83 -16.25 -9.84
C THR A 147 -9.23 -14.78 -9.79
N VAL A 148 -9.53 -14.20 -10.96
CA VAL A 148 -9.96 -12.81 -11.04
C VAL A 148 -11.28 -12.64 -10.29
N PRO A 149 -11.37 -11.70 -9.33
CA PRO A 149 -12.59 -11.48 -8.56
C PRO A 149 -13.71 -10.92 -9.43
N PRO A 150 -15.00 -11.15 -9.08
CA PRO A 150 -16.16 -10.72 -9.88
C PRO A 150 -16.14 -9.25 -10.29
N GLY A 151 -15.70 -8.35 -9.41
CA GLY A 151 -15.60 -6.91 -9.68
C GLY A 151 -14.63 -6.56 -10.83
N LEU A 152 -13.63 -7.40 -11.09
CA LEU A 152 -12.69 -7.22 -12.20
C LEU A 152 -13.12 -7.96 -13.48
N THR A 153 -14.01 -8.96 -13.38
CA THR A 153 -14.49 -9.73 -14.53
C THR A 153 -15.06 -8.84 -15.64
N LYS A 154 -15.82 -7.79 -15.28
CA LYS A 154 -16.38 -6.84 -16.26
C LYS A 154 -15.28 -6.15 -17.08
N LYS A 155 -14.17 -5.76 -16.44
CA LYS A 155 -13.02 -5.14 -17.11
C LYS A 155 -12.36 -6.11 -18.10
N TYR A 156 -12.13 -7.35 -17.68
CA TYR A 156 -11.52 -8.35 -18.56
C TYR A 156 -12.42 -8.76 -19.73
N LYS A 157 -13.75 -8.84 -19.53
CA LYS A 157 -14.70 -9.03 -20.64
C LYS A 157 -14.64 -7.87 -21.64
N ALA A 158 -14.49 -6.63 -21.17
CA ALA A 158 -14.33 -5.48 -22.06
C ALA A 158 -13.03 -5.55 -22.89
N PHE A 159 -11.93 -6.04 -22.30
CA PHE A 159 -10.69 -6.30 -23.04
C PHE A 159 -10.88 -7.37 -24.13
N MET A 160 -11.60 -8.45 -23.85
CA MET A 160 -11.94 -9.45 -24.87
C MET A 160 -12.79 -8.85 -25.99
N ALA A 161 -13.85 -8.11 -25.65
CA ALA A 161 -14.72 -7.46 -26.63
C ALA A 161 -13.98 -6.44 -27.51
N ALA A 162 -12.96 -5.78 -26.97
CA ALA A 162 -12.08 -4.87 -27.70
C ALA A 162 -10.95 -5.58 -28.47
N GLY A 163 -10.90 -6.91 -28.48
CA GLY A 163 -9.87 -7.70 -29.17
C GLY A 163 -8.47 -7.61 -28.55
N GLN A 164 -8.35 -7.17 -27.29
CA GLN A 164 -7.06 -6.93 -26.60
C GLN A 164 -6.42 -8.23 -26.06
N TYR A 165 -6.52 -9.33 -26.82
CA TYR A 165 -6.04 -10.64 -26.40
C TYR A 165 -4.52 -10.69 -26.19
N THR A 166 -3.74 -9.95 -26.98
CA THR A 166 -2.29 -9.84 -26.81
C THR A 166 -1.93 -9.28 -25.43
N GLU A 167 -2.67 -8.29 -24.95
CA GLU A 167 -2.42 -7.69 -23.63
C GLU A 167 -2.83 -8.65 -22.50
N MET A 168 -3.95 -9.38 -22.68
CA MET A 168 -4.36 -10.42 -21.73
C MET A 168 -3.32 -11.54 -21.62
N ARG A 169 -2.72 -11.97 -22.74
CA ARG A 169 -1.64 -12.96 -22.78
C ARG A 169 -0.36 -12.47 -22.12
N LYS A 170 0.03 -11.21 -22.35
CA LYS A 170 1.19 -10.60 -21.64
C LYS A 170 1.01 -10.58 -20.13
N HIS A 171 -0.24 -10.52 -19.66
CA HIS A 171 -0.57 -10.63 -18.24
C HIS A 171 -0.87 -12.08 -17.82
N GLY A 172 -0.61 -13.09 -18.65
CA GLY A 172 -0.80 -14.50 -18.31
C GLY A 172 -2.26 -14.90 -17.99
N VAL A 173 -3.25 -14.11 -18.41
CA VAL A 173 -4.67 -14.39 -18.12
C VAL A 173 -5.23 -15.39 -19.11
N VAL A 174 -5.78 -16.49 -18.58
CA VAL A 174 -6.53 -17.51 -19.33
C VAL A 174 -7.96 -17.61 -18.81
N VAL A 175 -8.80 -18.38 -19.50
CA VAL A 175 -10.15 -18.71 -19.02
C VAL A 175 -10.16 -20.15 -18.51
N LYS A 176 -10.66 -20.36 -17.29
CA LYS A 176 -10.75 -21.66 -16.63
C LYS A 176 -12.21 -22.09 -16.43
N THR A 177 -12.54 -23.32 -16.81
CA THR A 177 -13.87 -23.92 -16.61
C THR A 177 -14.05 -24.44 -15.18
N PRO A 178 -15.29 -24.72 -14.72
CA PRO A 178 -15.55 -25.39 -13.44
C PRO A 178 -14.84 -26.75 -13.31
N GLU A 179 -14.70 -27.48 -14.43
CA GLU A 179 -14.03 -28.79 -14.51
C GLU A 179 -12.49 -28.66 -14.51
N GLY A 180 -11.98 -27.43 -14.57
CA GLY A 180 -10.55 -27.12 -14.47
C GLY A 180 -9.80 -27.03 -15.79
N GLN A 181 -10.48 -27.15 -16.93
CA GLN A 181 -9.86 -26.94 -18.24
C GLN A 181 -9.53 -25.47 -18.46
N THR A 182 -8.43 -25.19 -19.16
CA THR A 182 -7.98 -23.81 -19.44
C THR A 182 -7.95 -23.54 -20.94
N PHE A 183 -8.41 -22.35 -21.33
CA PHE A 183 -8.49 -21.90 -22.71
C PHE A 183 -7.81 -20.55 -22.87
N ASP A 184 -7.24 -20.31 -24.06
CA ASP A 184 -6.83 -18.98 -24.45
C ASP A 184 -8.08 -18.08 -24.53
N PRO A 185 -8.06 -16.84 -24.00
CA PRO A 185 -9.22 -15.96 -24.04
C PRO A 185 -9.76 -15.71 -25.46
N ALA A 186 -8.92 -15.77 -26.49
CA ALA A 186 -9.35 -15.61 -27.89
C ALA A 186 -10.19 -16.78 -28.43
N GLN A 187 -10.19 -17.93 -27.73
CA GLN A 187 -10.95 -19.13 -28.11
C GLN A 187 -12.34 -19.20 -27.44
N VAL A 188 -12.68 -18.22 -26.60
CA VAL A 188 -13.86 -18.23 -25.74
C VAL A 188 -14.67 -16.96 -25.97
N THR A 189 -16.00 -17.02 -25.87
CA THR A 189 -16.85 -15.82 -25.92
C THR A 189 -16.99 -15.18 -24.54
N PRO A 190 -17.11 -13.84 -24.42
CA PRO A 190 -17.24 -13.16 -23.13
C PRO A 190 -18.40 -13.65 -22.25
N ASP A 191 -19.47 -14.19 -22.84
CA ASP A 191 -20.66 -14.65 -22.12
C ASP A 191 -20.45 -15.96 -21.36
N MET A 192 -19.49 -16.79 -21.79
CA MET A 192 -19.15 -18.04 -21.09
C MET A 192 -18.55 -17.76 -19.71
N VAL A 193 -17.78 -16.66 -19.58
CA VAL A 193 -17.20 -16.24 -18.30
C VAL A 193 -18.28 -15.67 -17.38
N GLY A 194 -18.42 -16.21 -16.17
CA GLY A 194 -19.48 -15.84 -15.23
C GLY A 194 -20.74 -16.69 -15.40
N THR A 195 -21.47 -16.56 -16.50
CA THR A 195 -22.78 -17.22 -16.69
C THR A 195 -22.69 -18.74 -16.67
N MET A 196 -21.63 -19.33 -17.25
CA MET A 196 -21.38 -20.77 -17.23
C MET A 196 -20.45 -21.20 -16.09
N GLY A 197 -20.17 -20.31 -15.13
CA GLY A 197 -19.24 -20.56 -14.03
C GLY A 197 -17.75 -20.50 -14.42
N TRP A 198 -17.42 -20.21 -15.68
CA TRP A 198 -16.04 -20.05 -16.13
C TRP A 198 -15.46 -18.75 -15.55
N LYS A 199 -14.15 -18.74 -15.31
CA LYS A 199 -13.48 -17.63 -14.63
C LYS A 199 -12.21 -17.21 -15.37
N PHE A 200 -11.92 -15.91 -15.37
CA PHE A 200 -10.55 -15.49 -15.68
C PHE A 200 -9.62 -15.95 -14.56
N TRP A 201 -8.50 -16.53 -14.96
CA TRP A 201 -7.57 -17.19 -14.07
C TRP A 201 -6.15 -16.97 -14.55
N GLN A 202 -5.22 -16.80 -13.62
CA GLN A 202 -3.78 -16.81 -13.89
C GLN A 202 -3.16 -18.01 -13.20
N PRO A 203 -2.33 -18.80 -13.93
CA PRO A 203 -1.51 -19.81 -13.31
C PRO A 203 -0.46 -19.18 -12.37
N PRO A 204 0.12 -19.97 -11.47
CA PRO A 204 1.33 -19.57 -10.77
C PRO A 204 2.45 -19.18 -11.74
N GLY A 205 3.23 -18.15 -11.39
CA GLY A 205 4.36 -17.67 -12.17
C GLY A 205 4.71 -16.22 -11.87
N ASP A 206 5.82 -15.73 -12.43
CA ASP A 206 6.34 -14.38 -12.18
C ASP A 206 5.38 -13.26 -12.62
N ASP A 207 4.57 -13.53 -13.65
CA ASP A 207 3.56 -12.60 -14.15
C ASP A 207 2.24 -12.63 -13.36
N ASN A 208 2.12 -13.51 -12.35
CA ASN A 208 0.91 -13.59 -11.55
C ASN A 208 0.69 -12.30 -10.75
N ALA A 209 -0.54 -11.78 -10.76
CA ALA A 209 -0.90 -10.54 -10.09
C ALA A 209 -0.74 -10.61 -8.56
N LEU A 210 -0.82 -11.81 -7.99
CA LEU A 210 -0.55 -12.09 -6.58
C LEU A 210 0.94 -12.27 -6.26
N GLY A 211 1.80 -12.27 -7.27
CA GLY A 211 3.23 -12.55 -7.11
C GLY A 211 3.48 -13.97 -6.61
N LEU A 212 4.56 -14.14 -5.85
CA LEU A 212 5.06 -15.45 -5.45
C LEU A 212 4.48 -15.98 -4.13
N LEU A 213 3.96 -15.10 -3.27
CA LEU A 213 3.36 -15.47 -1.98
C LEU A 213 2.02 -14.78 -1.75
N LYS A 214 1.08 -15.52 -1.16
CA LYS A 214 -0.20 -14.99 -0.63
C LYS A 214 -0.33 -15.38 0.84
N PHE A 215 -0.57 -14.40 1.71
CA PHE A 215 -0.82 -14.60 3.14
C PHE A 215 -2.33 -14.70 3.38
N GLU A 216 -2.78 -15.89 3.72
CA GLU A 216 -4.19 -16.18 3.96
C GLU A 216 -4.60 -15.68 5.34
N LEU A 217 -5.74 -15.00 5.37
CA LEU A 217 -6.38 -14.48 6.56
C LEU A 217 -7.71 -15.20 6.79
N ASP A 218 -8.06 -15.43 8.04
CA ASP A 218 -9.34 -16.00 8.47
C ASP A 218 -10.45 -14.92 8.42
N ASN A 219 -10.98 -14.65 7.23
CA ASN A 219 -12.08 -13.72 7.00
C ASN A 219 -12.99 -14.17 5.84
N ASP A 220 -14.23 -13.67 5.85
CA ASP A 220 -15.27 -13.92 4.84
C ASP A 220 -15.28 -12.88 3.71
N GLN A 221 -14.44 -11.85 3.78
CA GLN A 221 -14.39 -10.73 2.83
C GLN A 221 -13.36 -10.92 1.70
N ALA A 222 -12.72 -12.10 1.62
CA ALA A 222 -11.67 -12.43 0.67
C ALA A 222 -10.51 -11.42 0.67
N ILE A 223 -10.18 -10.86 1.84
CA ILE A 223 -9.04 -9.97 2.02
C ILE A 223 -7.81 -10.79 2.41
N TYR A 224 -6.67 -10.47 1.80
CA TYR A 224 -5.39 -11.11 2.05
C TYR A 224 -4.24 -10.13 1.80
N LEU A 225 -3.07 -10.49 2.32
CA LEU A 225 -1.81 -9.84 1.95
C LEU A 225 -1.14 -10.68 0.85
N HIS A 226 -0.37 -10.08 -0.04
CA HIS A 226 0.34 -10.83 -1.10
C HIS A 226 1.54 -10.07 -1.68
N ASP A 227 2.44 -10.78 -2.37
CA ASP A 227 3.48 -10.19 -3.25
C ASP A 227 2.83 -9.55 -4.49
N THR A 228 3.59 -9.01 -5.44
CA THR A 228 3.06 -8.51 -6.71
C THR A 228 4.09 -8.54 -7.82
N ASN A 229 3.65 -8.83 -9.03
CA ASN A 229 4.43 -8.61 -10.25
C ASN A 229 4.68 -7.12 -10.56
N ASN A 230 4.06 -6.18 -9.83
CA ASN A 230 4.17 -4.74 -10.06
C ASN A 230 4.84 -4.01 -8.89
N ARG A 231 6.11 -4.34 -8.63
CA ARG A 231 6.89 -3.83 -7.48
C ARG A 231 7.19 -2.33 -7.54
N ARG A 232 7.18 -1.72 -8.73
CA ARG A 232 7.36 -0.26 -8.90
C ARG A 232 6.33 0.59 -8.14
N LEU A 233 5.18 0.01 -7.78
CA LEU A 233 4.16 0.69 -6.98
C LEU A 233 4.64 1.03 -5.54
N PHE A 234 5.64 0.34 -5.00
CA PHE A 234 6.18 0.68 -3.69
C PHE A 234 7.06 1.95 -3.73
N ALA A 235 7.52 2.33 -4.92
CA ALA A 235 8.28 3.56 -5.17
C ALA A 235 7.40 4.75 -5.58
N THR A 236 6.07 4.61 -5.59
CA THR A 236 5.14 5.72 -5.82
C THR A 236 4.68 6.31 -4.50
N ASP A 237 4.40 7.62 -4.49
CA ASP A 237 3.79 8.24 -3.33
C ASP A 237 2.38 7.65 -3.12
N ASN A 238 1.56 7.61 -4.18
CA ASN A 238 0.24 6.99 -4.13
C ASN A 238 0.33 5.46 -4.12
N ARG A 239 0.02 4.87 -2.96
CA ARG A 239 -0.06 3.43 -2.75
C ARG A 239 -1.48 2.97 -2.37
N ALA A 240 -2.50 3.81 -2.53
CA ALA A 240 -3.91 3.46 -2.41
C ALA A 240 -4.51 3.19 -3.79
N VAL A 241 -4.12 2.07 -4.41
CA VAL A 241 -4.45 1.76 -5.82
C VAL A 241 -4.87 0.31 -6.06
N SER A 242 -4.96 -0.52 -5.02
CA SER A 242 -5.39 -1.92 -5.14
C SER A 242 -6.93 -2.03 -5.15
N ASN A 243 -7.44 -3.24 -5.39
CA ASN A 243 -8.88 -3.56 -5.28
C ASN A 243 -9.23 -4.13 -3.89
N GLY A 244 -8.72 -3.54 -2.82
CA GLY A 244 -9.02 -3.90 -1.42
C GLY A 244 -7.98 -4.81 -0.75
N CYS A 245 -7.30 -5.67 -1.50
CA CYS A 245 -6.20 -6.52 -0.99
C CYS A 245 -4.92 -5.71 -0.72
N ILE A 246 -4.00 -6.26 0.08
CA ILE A 246 -2.80 -5.56 0.52
C ILE A 246 -1.56 -6.16 -0.13
N ARG A 247 -0.81 -5.37 -0.90
CA ARG A 247 0.47 -5.82 -1.46
C ARG A 247 1.60 -5.52 -0.50
N VAL A 248 2.56 -6.43 -0.35
CA VAL A 248 3.67 -6.34 0.62
C VAL A 248 4.99 -6.14 -0.12
N GLU A 249 5.74 -5.10 0.20
CA GLU A 249 7.06 -4.84 -0.42
C GLU A 249 8.09 -5.90 0.01
N ASN A 250 8.32 -6.02 1.33
CA ASN A 250 9.18 -7.05 1.91
C ASN A 250 8.39 -8.33 2.23
N TYR A 251 7.81 -8.95 1.20
CA TYR A 251 7.04 -10.18 1.35
C TYR A 251 7.89 -11.36 1.85
N LEU A 252 9.16 -11.45 1.46
CA LEU A 252 10.08 -12.50 1.92
C LEU A 252 10.35 -12.39 3.43
N GLY A 253 10.71 -11.20 3.92
CA GLY A 253 10.95 -10.97 5.34
C GLY A 253 9.69 -11.18 6.19
N LEU A 254 8.53 -10.75 5.69
CA LEU A 254 7.25 -11.01 6.38
C LEU A 254 6.95 -12.51 6.43
N ALA A 255 7.13 -13.25 5.33
CA ALA A 255 6.89 -14.69 5.29
C ALA A 255 7.84 -15.48 6.19
N ALA A 256 9.14 -15.13 6.18
CA ALA A 256 10.14 -15.73 7.04
C ALA A 256 9.75 -15.57 8.52
N TRP A 257 9.41 -14.33 8.92
CA TRP A 257 8.97 -14.04 10.29
C TRP A 257 7.67 -14.75 10.65
N VAL A 258 6.66 -14.73 9.78
CA VAL A 258 5.36 -15.39 10.00
C VAL A 258 5.53 -16.90 10.21
N LEU A 259 6.34 -17.55 9.37
CA LEU A 259 6.52 -19.00 9.38
C LEU A 259 7.56 -19.47 10.41
N GLY A 260 8.34 -18.56 11.00
CA GLY A 260 9.41 -18.92 11.93
C GLY A 260 10.60 -19.60 11.23
N THR A 261 10.90 -19.17 10.01
CA THR A 261 12.04 -19.64 9.19
C THR A 261 12.88 -18.44 8.75
N ASP A 262 14.01 -18.68 8.10
CA ASP A 262 14.79 -17.65 7.41
C ASP A 262 14.29 -17.40 5.96
N ILE A 263 14.84 -16.36 5.33
CA ILE A 263 14.50 -16.01 3.93
C ILE A 263 14.86 -17.15 2.97
N ALA A 264 15.98 -17.84 3.19
CA ALA A 264 16.41 -18.95 2.34
C ALA A 264 15.39 -20.11 2.35
N GLY A 265 14.79 -20.43 3.51
CA GLY A 265 13.71 -21.41 3.60
C GLY A 265 12.46 -20.99 2.82
N VAL A 266 12.12 -19.69 2.82
CA VAL A 266 11.03 -19.16 2.00
C VAL A 266 11.36 -19.27 0.51
N GLU A 267 12.56 -18.86 0.10
CA GLU A 267 13.00 -18.94 -1.29
C GLU A 267 13.05 -20.39 -1.79
N ALA A 268 13.46 -21.35 -0.95
CA ALA A 268 13.42 -22.77 -1.28
C ALA A 268 11.98 -23.25 -1.53
N GLY A 269 11.01 -22.79 -0.73
CA GLY A 269 9.58 -23.06 -0.97
C GLY A 269 9.11 -22.50 -2.31
N ILE A 270 9.48 -21.26 -2.64
CA ILE A 270 9.17 -20.62 -3.93
C ILE A 270 9.80 -21.42 -5.08
N ALA A 271 11.08 -21.78 -4.97
CA ALA A 271 11.86 -22.48 -6.00
C ALA A 271 11.29 -23.84 -6.40
N THR A 272 10.41 -24.44 -5.59
CA THR A 272 9.68 -25.65 -5.99
C THR A 272 8.80 -25.44 -7.23
N GLY A 273 8.40 -24.18 -7.51
CA GLY A 273 7.45 -23.81 -8.57
C GLY A 273 6.03 -24.34 -8.37
N LYS A 274 5.77 -25.08 -7.30
CA LYS A 274 4.48 -25.72 -7.03
C LYS A 274 3.65 -24.89 -6.07
N THR A 275 2.35 -24.79 -6.34
CA THR A 275 1.41 -24.22 -5.37
C THR A 275 1.29 -25.13 -4.17
N HIS A 276 1.58 -24.60 -2.98
CA HIS A 276 1.38 -25.31 -1.72
C HIS A 276 1.18 -24.33 -0.56
N PHE A 277 0.72 -24.83 0.58
CA PHE A 277 0.44 -24.02 1.76
C PHE A 277 1.41 -24.38 2.90
N ALA A 278 2.07 -23.38 3.46
CA ALA A 278 2.74 -23.48 4.74
C ALA A 278 1.81 -22.96 5.83
N ARG A 279 1.50 -23.79 6.82
CA ARG A 279 0.65 -23.41 7.94
C ARG A 279 1.40 -22.43 8.85
N VAL A 280 0.73 -21.37 9.28
CA VAL A 280 1.29 -20.43 10.25
C VAL A 280 1.35 -21.09 11.64
N PRO A 281 2.51 -21.06 12.34
CA PRO A 281 2.60 -21.54 13.71
C PRO A 281 1.82 -20.61 14.65
N GLY A 282 0.76 -21.13 15.27
CA GLY A 282 -0.06 -20.37 16.22
C GLY A 282 -1.04 -19.41 15.55
N ARG A 283 -1.52 -18.41 16.32
CA ARG A 283 -2.46 -17.39 15.85
C ARG A 283 -1.72 -16.05 15.78
N ILE A 284 -1.58 -15.49 14.59
CA ILE A 284 -1.02 -14.15 14.38
C ILE A 284 -2.19 -13.21 14.04
N PRO A 285 -2.70 -12.40 14.99
CA PRO A 285 -3.70 -11.40 14.69
C PRO A 285 -3.17 -10.37 13.69
N VAL A 286 -4.00 -10.04 12.71
CA VAL A 286 -3.76 -9.00 11.71
C VAL A 286 -4.86 -7.95 11.85
N ARG A 287 -4.48 -6.71 12.14
CA ARG A 287 -5.39 -5.57 12.25
C ARG A 287 -5.19 -4.62 11.09
N MET A 288 -6.26 -4.32 10.37
CA MET A 288 -6.28 -3.26 9.37
C MET A 288 -6.83 -2.00 10.04
N THR A 289 -6.00 -0.96 10.11
CA THR A 289 -6.26 0.24 10.89
C THR A 289 -6.24 1.48 10.03
N TYR A 290 -6.94 2.51 10.50
CA TYR A 290 -6.98 3.82 9.87
C TYR A 290 -6.46 4.89 10.84
N TYR A 291 -5.15 4.88 11.07
CA TYR A 291 -4.50 5.84 11.95
C TYR A 291 -3.74 6.88 11.12
N MET A 292 -4.23 8.12 11.16
CA MET A 292 -3.63 9.26 10.46
C MET A 292 -2.29 9.69 11.07
N ALA A 293 -2.04 9.34 12.34
CA ALA A 293 -0.79 9.61 13.04
C ALA A 293 -0.38 8.34 13.82
N TYR A 294 0.69 7.67 13.41
CA TYR A 294 1.10 6.39 14.01
C TYR A 294 2.58 6.42 14.45
N PRO A 295 2.94 5.86 15.61
CA PRO A 295 4.33 5.84 16.05
C PRO A 295 5.23 5.05 15.09
N ASP A 296 6.46 5.54 14.91
CA ASP A 296 7.54 4.76 14.31
C ASP A 296 8.49 4.18 15.37
N ALA A 297 9.39 3.30 14.93
CA ALA A 297 10.35 2.64 15.79
C ALA A 297 11.34 3.59 16.50
N THR A 298 11.45 4.85 16.06
CA THR A 298 12.34 5.86 16.66
C THR A 298 11.66 6.70 17.74
N GLY A 299 10.36 6.48 17.98
CA GLY A 299 9.54 7.33 18.85
C GLY A 299 8.98 8.57 18.16
N GLY A 300 9.23 8.72 16.85
CA GLY A 300 8.60 9.73 16.01
C GLY A 300 7.16 9.35 15.62
N ILE A 301 6.46 10.28 14.97
CA ILE A 301 5.11 10.05 14.47
C ILE A 301 5.13 10.09 12.94
N ARG A 302 4.64 9.02 12.33
CA ARG A 302 4.33 8.95 10.90
C ARG A 302 2.93 9.45 10.64
N TYR A 303 2.81 10.43 9.76
CA TYR A 303 1.53 10.94 9.30
C TYR A 303 1.13 10.27 7.99
N GLY A 304 -0.15 9.92 7.89
CA GLY A 304 -0.75 9.36 6.69
C GLY A 304 -1.55 10.38 5.90
N GLU A 305 -1.91 10.04 4.67
CA GLU A 305 -2.92 10.80 3.92
C GLU A 305 -4.30 10.16 4.15
N ASP A 306 -5.34 11.00 4.21
CA ASP A 306 -6.72 10.54 4.36
C ASP A 306 -7.26 10.04 3.02
N PHE A 307 -6.74 8.91 2.54
CA PHE A 307 -7.11 8.34 1.23
C PHE A 307 -8.61 8.13 1.07
N TYR A 308 -9.30 7.78 2.15
CA TYR A 308 -10.69 7.34 2.15
C TYR A 308 -11.67 8.40 2.71
N ASN A 309 -11.19 9.58 3.09
CA ASN A 309 -11.97 10.62 3.77
C ASN A 309 -12.66 10.09 5.03
N LEU A 310 -11.92 9.32 5.85
CA LEU A 310 -12.41 8.72 7.10
C LEU A 310 -11.89 9.43 8.35
N ALA A 311 -11.00 10.42 8.19
CA ALA A 311 -10.65 11.31 9.30
C ALA A 311 -11.84 12.24 9.58
N GLU A 312 -12.19 12.41 10.86
CA GLU A 312 -13.26 13.34 11.24
C GLU A 312 -12.78 14.80 11.06
N GLY A 313 -13.60 15.66 10.44
CA GLY A 313 -13.38 17.11 10.39
C GLY A 313 -12.62 17.68 9.18
N GLY A 314 -12.59 16.98 8.04
CA GLY A 314 -12.06 17.50 6.77
C GLY A 314 -12.95 18.50 6.04
#